data_AF-A0A9D6BQP0-F1
#
_entry.id   AF-A0A9D6BQP0-F1
#
_cell.length_a   1.000
_cell.length_b   1.000
_cell.length_c   1.000
_cell.angle_alpha   90.00
_cell.angle_beta   90.00
_cell.angle_gamma   90.00
#
_symmetry.space_group_name_H-M   'P 1'
#
loop_
_entity.id
_entity.type
_entity.pdbx_description
1 polymer ?
#
loop_
_entity_poly.entity_id
_entity_poly.type
_entity_poly.pdbx_seq_one_letter_code
_entity_poly.pdbx_strand_id
1 'polypeptide(L)'
;MRQKPLYWAQQSVGIATEQDELKAPLWVAIQEWNEVECGQLRLHWDSASENRVHLRSPADWKYSQNVLAMTTQVYFGNPHIYRNATIEVNQKNHLWTFVDYKNVLLHELGHVLGLEHSDNLLAVMHPNGQLGDEERFLLEEDRNAYCELHPLNDQILERQVLPGTSSCSQILPLSTVWGDACLICGLLMAFCFRKNRSRLRTF
;
A
#
# COMPACT_ATOMS: atom_id res chain seq x y z
N MET A 1 -10.21 -1.18 -14.22
CA MET A 1 -11.29 -0.62 -13.38
C MET A 1 -10.63 0.30 -12.36
N ARG A 2 -11.16 1.51 -12.08
CA ARG A 2 -10.59 2.36 -11.03
C ARG A 2 -11.07 1.83 -9.68
N GLN A 3 -10.14 1.34 -8.86
CA GLN A 3 -10.44 0.95 -7.49
C GLN A 3 -10.95 2.17 -6.72
N LYS A 4 -12.02 1.99 -5.94
CA LYS A 4 -12.46 3.02 -5.00
C LYS A 4 -11.55 2.93 -3.77
N PRO A 5 -11.06 4.06 -3.22
CA PRO A 5 -10.19 4.03 -2.06
C PRO A 5 -10.87 3.29 -0.91
N LEU A 6 -10.23 2.24 -0.43
CA LEU A 6 -10.58 1.55 0.80
C LEU A 6 -10.24 2.49 1.94
N TYR A 7 -11.26 2.93 2.68
CA TYR A 7 -11.05 3.75 3.86
C TYR A 7 -10.69 2.81 5.02
N TRP A 8 -9.39 2.64 5.23
CA TRP A 8 -8.84 2.00 6.41
C TRP A 8 -9.11 2.89 7.62
N ALA A 9 -10.20 2.60 8.36
CA ALA A 9 -10.50 3.28 9.61
C ALA A 9 -9.51 2.92 10.73
N GLN A 10 -8.67 1.90 10.51
CA GLN A 10 -7.76 1.35 11.51
C GLN A 10 -6.31 1.60 11.09
N GLN A 11 -5.60 2.44 11.85
CA GLN A 11 -4.19 2.81 11.64
C GLN A 11 -3.21 1.65 11.90
N SER A 12 -3.70 0.46 12.23
CA SER A 12 -2.89 -0.74 12.40
C SER A 12 -3.71 -2.00 12.14
N VAL A 13 -3.26 -2.84 11.22
CA VAL A 13 -3.84 -4.17 11.01
C VAL A 13 -3.18 -5.12 12.00
N GLY A 14 -3.96 -5.59 12.97
CA GLY A 14 -3.57 -6.68 13.87
C GLY A 14 -3.76 -8.02 13.19
N ILE A 15 -2.83 -8.98 13.31
CA ILE A 15 -3.00 -10.35 12.80
C ILE A 15 -2.67 -11.33 13.92
N ALA A 16 -3.45 -12.40 14.06
CA ALA A 16 -3.23 -13.46 15.04
C ALA A 16 -3.15 -14.84 14.38
N THR A 17 -2.34 -15.72 14.99
CA THR A 17 -2.31 -17.15 14.70
C THR A 17 -2.06 -17.94 15.98
N GLU A 18 -2.76 -19.07 16.13
CA GLU A 18 -2.60 -20.00 17.25
C GLU A 18 -1.62 -21.13 16.93
N GLN A 19 -1.15 -21.23 15.68
CA GLN A 19 -0.33 -22.35 15.19
C GLN A 19 1.14 -21.94 15.17
N ASP A 20 1.95 -22.64 15.97
CA ASP A 20 3.37 -22.31 16.16
C ASP A 20 4.18 -22.32 14.86
N GLU A 21 3.84 -23.23 13.94
CA GLU A 21 4.48 -23.37 12.62
C GLU A 21 4.40 -22.09 11.77
N LEU A 22 3.33 -21.29 11.94
CA LEU A 22 3.12 -20.07 11.18
C LEU A 22 3.72 -18.83 11.84
N LYS A 23 4.05 -18.88 13.15
CA LYS A 23 4.44 -17.68 13.90
C LYS A 23 5.70 -17.04 13.34
N ALA A 24 6.77 -17.82 13.19
CA ALA A 24 8.05 -17.31 12.70
C ALA A 24 7.98 -16.79 11.25
N PRO A 25 7.45 -17.54 10.25
CA PRO A 25 7.36 -17.02 8.88
C PRO A 25 6.38 -15.84 8.76
N LEU A 26 5.26 -15.83 9.50
CA LEU A 26 4.34 -14.69 9.54
C LEU A 26 5.01 -13.43 10.09
N TRP A 27 5.80 -13.56 11.16
CA TRP A 27 6.55 -12.44 11.72
C TRP A 27 7.49 -11.83 10.68
N VAL A 28 8.27 -12.66 9.97
CA VAL A 28 9.18 -12.19 8.91
C VAL A 28 8.41 -11.49 7.80
N ALA A 29 7.31 -12.07 7.31
CA ALA A 29 6.49 -11.46 6.27
C ALA A 29 5.91 -10.10 6.69
N ILE A 30 5.51 -9.96 7.96
CA ILE A 30 5.06 -8.67 8.52
C ILE A 30 6.20 -7.66 8.60
N GLN A 31 7.41 -8.09 8.96
CA GLN A 31 8.56 -7.19 9.00
C GLN A 31 8.86 -6.61 7.61
N GLU A 32 8.78 -7.40 6.54
CA GLU A 32 9.00 -6.88 5.19
C GLU A 32 8.00 -5.79 4.79
N TRP A 33 6.72 -5.97 5.09
CA TRP A 33 5.71 -4.93 4.87
C TRP A 33 5.94 -3.69 5.76
N ASN A 34 6.53 -3.86 6.94
CA ASN A 34 6.91 -2.75 7.82
C ASN A 34 8.22 -2.06 7.44
N GLU A 35 9.04 -2.65 6.58
CA GLU A 35 10.20 -1.98 5.96
C GLU A 35 9.78 -0.98 4.88
N VAL A 36 8.53 -1.02 4.43
CA VAL A 36 7.97 0.01 3.54
C VAL A 36 7.71 1.28 4.35
N GLU A 37 8.02 2.45 3.81
CA GLU A 37 7.92 3.73 4.54
C GLU A 37 6.51 4.03 5.09
N CYS A 38 5.47 3.61 4.35
CA CYS A 38 4.07 3.70 4.77
C CYS A 38 3.60 2.53 5.66
N GLY A 39 4.49 1.59 5.99
CA GLY A 39 4.21 0.35 6.72
C GLY A 39 3.88 0.55 8.19
N GLN A 40 2.70 0.06 8.60
CA GLN A 40 2.22 0.14 9.98
C GLN A 40 1.50 -1.14 10.44
N LEU A 41 1.91 -2.31 9.94
CA LEU A 41 1.39 -3.59 10.39
C LEU A 41 1.82 -3.86 11.84
N ARG A 42 0.89 -4.38 12.65
CA ARG A 42 1.18 -4.81 14.02
C ARG A 42 0.79 -6.26 14.18
N LEU A 43 1.66 -7.06 14.77
CA LEU A 43 1.33 -8.43 15.09
C LEU A 43 0.80 -8.52 16.52
N HIS A 44 -0.37 -9.14 16.66
CA HIS A 44 -0.99 -9.38 17.95
C HIS A 44 -1.12 -10.89 18.13
N TRP A 45 -0.37 -11.43 19.08
CA TRP A 45 -0.39 -12.86 19.37
C TRP A 45 -1.58 -13.28 20.23
N ASP A 46 -2.38 -12.32 20.70
CA ASP A 46 -3.62 -12.61 21.42
C ASP A 46 -4.78 -12.90 20.45
N SER A 47 -5.80 -13.58 20.97
CA SER A 47 -6.99 -13.95 20.21
C SER A 47 -7.93 -12.77 19.91
N ALA A 48 -7.56 -11.55 20.29
CA ALA A 48 -8.39 -10.36 20.15
C ALA A 48 -8.33 -9.73 18.75
N SER A 49 -7.35 -10.12 17.92
CA SER A 49 -7.32 -9.72 16.52
C SER A 49 -8.52 -10.31 15.75
N GLU A 50 -9.22 -9.45 15.02
CA GLU A 50 -10.25 -9.90 14.08
C GLU A 50 -9.62 -10.51 12.81
N ASN A 51 -8.40 -10.12 12.44
CA ASN A 51 -7.68 -10.78 11.33
C ASN A 51 -6.96 -12.03 11.82
N ARG A 52 -7.11 -13.13 11.07
CA ARG A 52 -6.61 -14.45 11.48
C ARG A 52 -5.85 -15.14 10.37
N VAL A 53 -4.88 -15.96 10.75
CA VAL A 53 -4.22 -16.92 9.86
C VAL A 53 -4.51 -18.33 10.36
N HIS A 54 -4.98 -19.19 9.45
CA HIS A 54 -5.32 -20.57 9.73
C HIS A 54 -4.64 -21.51 8.75
N LEU A 55 -3.83 -22.41 9.28
CA LEU A 55 -3.38 -23.62 8.61
C LEU A 55 -4.55 -24.61 8.58
N ARG A 56 -4.97 -25.00 7.38
CA ARG A 56 -6.12 -25.87 7.15
C ARG A 56 -5.65 -27.29 6.88
N SER A 57 -6.26 -28.23 7.61
CA SER A 57 -6.02 -29.66 7.41
C SER A 57 -6.44 -30.08 5.98
N PRO A 58 -5.89 -31.18 5.46
CA PRO A 58 -6.28 -31.71 4.15
C PRO A 58 -7.79 -32.01 4.02
N ALA A 59 -8.47 -32.32 5.13
CA ALA A 59 -9.90 -32.61 5.17
C ALA A 59 -10.76 -31.32 5.14
N ASP A 60 -10.24 -30.23 5.68
CA ASP A 60 -10.95 -28.95 5.80
C ASP A 60 -10.71 -28.00 4.61
N TRP A 61 -9.75 -28.32 3.74
CA TRP A 61 -9.46 -27.53 2.55
C TRP A 61 -10.53 -27.69 1.46
N LYS A 62 -11.36 -26.66 1.29
CA LYS A 62 -12.50 -26.64 0.36
C LYS A 62 -12.18 -26.20 -1.06
N TYR A 63 -10.97 -25.70 -1.31
CA TYR A 63 -10.55 -25.21 -2.62
C TYR A 63 -9.77 -26.28 -3.40
N SER A 64 -9.36 -25.95 -4.63
CA SER A 64 -8.47 -26.83 -5.40
C SER A 64 -7.17 -27.09 -4.64
N GLN A 65 -6.61 -28.30 -4.77
CA GLN A 65 -5.34 -28.66 -4.14
C GLN A 65 -4.15 -27.82 -4.62
N ASN A 66 -4.27 -27.21 -5.80
CA ASN A 66 -3.22 -26.35 -6.39
C ASN A 66 -3.25 -24.91 -5.82
N VAL A 67 -4.26 -24.57 -5.02
CA VAL A 67 -4.32 -23.26 -4.34
C VAL A 67 -3.52 -23.38 -3.04
N LEU A 68 -2.45 -22.58 -2.91
CA LEU A 68 -1.54 -22.64 -1.76
C LEU A 68 -2.13 -21.95 -0.52
N ALA A 69 -2.80 -20.81 -0.72
CA ALA A 69 -3.52 -20.11 0.33
C ALA A 69 -4.68 -19.29 -0.27
N MET A 70 -5.51 -18.74 0.62
CA MET A 70 -6.64 -17.89 0.26
C MET A 70 -6.85 -16.84 1.34
N THR A 71 -6.95 -15.57 0.93
CA THR A 71 -7.38 -14.47 1.80
C THR A 71 -8.84 -14.13 1.56
N THR A 72 -9.66 -14.23 2.61
CA THR A 72 -11.05 -13.76 2.61
C THR A 72 -11.15 -12.46 3.38
N GLN A 73 -11.63 -11.39 2.75
CA GLN A 73 -11.84 -10.08 3.40
C GLN A 73 -13.32 -9.85 3.67
N VAL A 74 -13.65 -9.29 4.83
CA VAL A 74 -15.02 -8.94 5.21
C VAL A 74 -15.14 -7.43 5.40
N TYR A 75 -16.09 -6.84 4.69
CA TYR A 75 -16.41 -5.41 4.74
C TYR A 75 -17.81 -5.19 5.34
N PHE A 76 -17.97 -4.12 6.11
CA PHE A 76 -19.28 -3.70 6.64
C PHE A 76 -19.64 -2.27 6.21
N GLY A 77 -20.93 -2.06 5.97
CA GLY A 77 -21.53 -0.73 5.82
C GLY A 77 -21.22 0.00 4.50
N ASN A 78 -21.69 1.25 4.45
CA ASN A 78 -21.41 2.23 3.40
C ASN A 78 -20.89 3.53 4.06
N PRO A 79 -19.69 4.02 3.75
CA PRO A 79 -18.68 3.44 2.85
C PRO A 79 -18.12 2.11 3.39
N HIS A 80 -17.66 1.21 2.52
CA HIS A 80 -17.11 -0.10 2.90
C HIS A 80 -15.96 0.05 3.90
N ILE A 81 -16.23 -0.17 5.18
CA ILE A 81 -15.21 -0.18 6.22
C ILE A 81 -14.64 -1.60 6.26
N TYR A 82 -13.34 -1.71 6.01
CA TYR A 82 -12.60 -2.95 6.24
C TYR A 82 -12.69 -3.31 7.72
N ARG A 83 -13.10 -4.54 8.01
CA ARG A 83 -13.22 -5.01 9.38
C ARG A 83 -12.22 -6.11 9.69
N ASN A 84 -12.19 -7.16 8.87
CA ASN A 84 -11.27 -8.26 9.07
C ASN A 84 -10.92 -9.01 7.79
N ALA A 85 -9.83 -9.77 7.85
CA ALA A 85 -9.45 -10.75 6.86
C ALA A 85 -9.02 -12.06 7.52
N THR A 86 -9.27 -13.15 6.83
CA THR A 86 -8.80 -14.48 7.20
C THR A 86 -7.91 -15.01 6.10
N ILE A 87 -6.67 -15.35 6.44
CA ILE A 87 -5.74 -16.08 5.58
C ILE A 87 -5.88 -17.57 5.91
N GLU A 88 -6.16 -18.39 4.91
CA GLU A 88 -6.23 -19.85 5.02
C GLU A 88 -5.09 -20.48 4.22
N VAL A 89 -4.19 -21.22 4.87
CA VAL A 89 -3.04 -21.89 4.23
C VAL A 89 -3.33 -23.39 4.05
N ASN A 90 -3.06 -23.92 2.86
CA ASN A 90 -3.42 -25.28 2.47
C ASN A 90 -2.38 -26.34 2.87
N GLN A 91 -2.70 -27.30 3.74
CA GLN A 91 -1.80 -28.44 4.01
C GLN A 91 -2.01 -29.66 3.11
N LYS A 92 -3.00 -29.63 2.21
CA LYS A 92 -3.36 -30.80 1.39
C LYS A 92 -2.28 -31.13 0.38
N ASN A 93 -1.53 -32.20 0.64
CA ASN A 93 -0.48 -32.75 -0.23
C ASN A 93 0.73 -31.81 -0.43
N HIS A 94 0.99 -30.92 0.53
CA HIS A 94 2.08 -29.96 0.46
C HIS A 94 3.10 -30.22 1.56
N LEU A 95 4.39 -30.21 1.19
CA LEU A 95 5.50 -30.25 2.13
C LEU A 95 6.03 -28.83 2.28
N TRP A 96 5.60 -28.15 3.34
CA TRP A 96 5.93 -26.76 3.57
C TRP A 96 7.30 -26.61 4.22
N THR A 97 8.14 -25.76 3.63
CA THR A 97 9.33 -25.21 4.29
C THR A 97 9.02 -23.87 4.94
N PHE A 98 9.98 -23.37 5.71
CA PHE A 98 9.90 -22.01 6.26
C PHE A 98 9.76 -20.95 5.16
N VAL A 99 10.55 -21.08 4.07
CA VAL A 99 10.54 -20.13 2.95
C VAL A 99 9.20 -20.15 2.22
N ASP A 100 8.61 -21.35 2.05
CA ASP A 100 7.29 -21.48 1.44
C ASP A 100 6.22 -20.74 2.23
N TYR A 101 6.18 -20.96 3.56
CA TYR A 101 5.24 -20.25 4.42
C TYR A 101 5.48 -18.74 4.36
N LYS A 102 6.75 -18.30 4.42
CA LYS A 102 7.07 -16.87 4.37
C LYS A 102 6.62 -16.24 3.05
N ASN A 103 6.92 -16.86 1.90
CA ASN A 103 6.56 -16.36 0.59
C ASN A 103 5.04 -16.27 0.41
N VAL A 104 4.31 -17.33 0.78
CA VAL A 104 2.85 -17.36 0.68
C VAL A 104 2.23 -16.34 1.63
N LEU A 105 2.67 -16.28 2.89
CA LEU A 105 2.15 -15.30 3.84
C LEU A 105 2.45 -13.86 3.41
N LEU A 106 3.61 -13.59 2.82
CA LEU A 106 3.97 -12.27 2.29
C LEU A 106 2.98 -11.82 1.20
N HIS A 107 2.60 -12.72 0.29
CA HIS A 107 1.58 -12.50 -0.74
C HIS A 107 0.19 -12.27 -0.13
N GLU A 108 -0.26 -13.17 0.73
CA GLU A 108 -1.59 -13.09 1.35
C GLU A 108 -1.73 -11.84 2.25
N LEU A 109 -0.65 -11.39 2.89
CA LEU A 109 -0.63 -10.12 3.61
C LEU A 109 -0.87 -8.93 2.69
N GLY A 110 -0.39 -8.96 1.44
CA GLY A 110 -0.73 -7.94 0.46
C GLY A 110 -2.23 -7.88 0.18
N HIS A 111 -2.89 -9.03 0.07
CA HIS A 111 -4.35 -9.07 -0.01
C HIS A 111 -5.01 -8.51 1.26
N VAL A 112 -4.54 -8.90 2.44
CA VAL A 112 -5.01 -8.32 3.70
C VAL A 112 -4.90 -6.79 3.65
N LEU A 113 -3.81 -6.23 3.12
CA LEU A 113 -3.58 -4.80 2.95
C LEU A 113 -4.41 -4.14 1.82
N GLY A 114 -5.20 -4.91 1.07
CA GLY A 114 -6.06 -4.43 0.00
C GLY A 114 -5.42 -4.43 -1.39
N LEU A 115 -4.23 -5.02 -1.55
CA LEU A 115 -3.59 -5.19 -2.85
C LEU A 115 -4.27 -6.30 -3.65
N GLU A 116 -4.47 -6.04 -4.94
CA GLU A 116 -4.87 -7.05 -5.91
C GLU A 116 -3.62 -7.72 -6.51
N HIS A 117 -3.84 -8.76 -7.31
CA HIS A 117 -2.77 -9.42 -8.03
C HIS A 117 -2.06 -8.47 -9.00
N SER A 118 -0.75 -8.62 -9.15
CA SER A 118 0.05 -7.96 -10.19
C SER A 118 0.24 -8.89 -11.39
N ASP A 119 0.29 -8.29 -12.59
CA ASP A 119 0.68 -8.98 -13.83
C ASP A 119 2.21 -9.14 -13.96
N ASN A 120 3.01 -8.47 -13.12
CA ASN A 120 4.46 -8.64 -13.12
C ASN A 120 4.85 -9.97 -12.45
N LEU A 121 5.46 -10.87 -13.23
CA LEU A 121 5.91 -12.20 -12.78
C LEU A 121 6.85 -12.19 -11.58
N LEU A 122 7.57 -11.08 -11.36
CA LEU A 122 8.53 -10.94 -10.27
C LEU A 122 7.93 -10.30 -9.02
N ALA A 123 6.73 -9.72 -9.12
CA ALA A 123 6.07 -9.10 -7.97
C ALA A 123 5.66 -10.15 -6.95
N VAL A 124 5.71 -9.77 -5.68
CA VAL A 124 5.15 -10.62 -4.61
C VAL A 124 3.68 -10.87 -4.87
N MET A 125 2.94 -9.87 -5.35
CA MET A 125 1.52 -9.98 -5.67
C MET A 125 1.20 -10.73 -6.97
N HIS A 126 2.18 -11.34 -7.65
CA HIS A 126 1.88 -12.20 -8.79
C HIS A 126 1.09 -13.46 -8.34
N PRO A 127 -0.02 -13.83 -8.99
CA PRO A 127 -0.92 -14.89 -8.52
C PRO A 127 -0.32 -16.30 -8.58
N ASN A 128 0.72 -16.50 -9.39
CA ASN A 128 1.36 -17.81 -9.50
C ASN A 128 2.64 -17.81 -8.66
N GLY A 129 2.63 -18.64 -7.61
CA GLY A 129 3.83 -19.06 -6.92
C GLY A 129 3.88 -20.57 -6.74
N GLN A 130 5.08 -21.08 -6.51
CA GLN A 130 5.32 -22.51 -6.35
C GLN A 130 6.05 -22.76 -5.03
N LEU A 131 5.80 -23.94 -4.46
CA LEU A 131 6.57 -24.41 -3.31
C LEU A 131 7.99 -24.76 -3.79
N GLY A 132 8.98 -24.43 -2.96
CA GLY A 132 10.40 -24.55 -3.29
C GLY A 132 10.94 -23.39 -4.14
N ASP A 133 10.12 -22.36 -4.41
CA ASP A 133 10.62 -21.11 -4.98
C ASP A 133 11.68 -20.48 -4.07
N GLU A 134 12.59 -19.72 -4.68
CA GLU A 134 13.50 -18.86 -3.92
C GLU A 134 12.72 -17.85 -3.06
N GLU A 135 13.38 -17.37 -2.01
CA GLU A 135 12.80 -16.34 -1.15
C GLU A 135 12.43 -15.09 -1.96
N ARG A 136 11.18 -14.64 -1.82
CA ARG A 136 10.64 -13.46 -2.51
C ARG A 136 10.78 -12.23 -1.63
N PHE A 137 10.89 -11.06 -2.26
CA PHE A 137 10.99 -9.77 -1.61
C PHE A 137 10.06 -8.76 -2.29
N LEU A 138 9.54 -7.81 -1.52
CA LEU A 138 8.68 -6.75 -2.06
C LEU A 138 9.41 -5.91 -3.11
N LEU A 139 8.86 -5.90 -4.33
CA LEU A 139 9.32 -5.02 -5.39
C LEU A 139 8.84 -3.59 -5.17
N GLU A 140 9.46 -2.65 -5.89
CA GLU A 140 9.08 -1.24 -5.87
C GLU A 140 7.61 -1.02 -6.23
N GLU A 141 7.02 -1.85 -7.10
CA GLU A 141 5.60 -1.76 -7.42
C GLU A 141 4.70 -2.17 -6.24
N ASP A 142 5.06 -3.24 -5.50
CA ASP A 142 4.30 -3.72 -4.35
C ASP A 142 4.31 -2.63 -3.25
N ARG A 143 5.47 -2.02 -3.05
CA ARG A 143 5.70 -0.91 -2.10
C ARG A 143 4.87 0.33 -2.46
N ASN A 144 4.90 0.75 -3.73
CA ASN A 144 4.18 1.92 -4.20
C ASN A 144 2.66 1.71 -4.15
N ALA A 145 2.17 0.54 -4.56
CA ALA A 145 0.75 0.21 -4.47
C ALA A 145 0.27 0.20 -3.02
N TYR A 146 1.09 -0.31 -2.09
CA TYR A 146 0.78 -0.26 -0.67
C TYR A 146 0.68 1.18 -0.16
N CYS A 147 1.65 2.04 -0.48
CA CYS A 147 1.63 3.43 -0.02
C CYS A 147 0.53 4.29 -0.68
N GLU A 148 0.07 3.93 -1.89
CA GLU A 148 -1.09 4.58 -2.51
C GLU A 148 -2.38 4.31 -1.72
N LEU A 149 -2.55 3.08 -1.22
CA LEU A 149 -3.70 2.69 -0.41
C LEU A 149 -3.61 3.16 1.05
N HIS A 150 -2.38 3.30 1.58
CA HIS A 150 -2.11 3.62 2.98
C HIS A 150 -1.20 4.86 3.11
N PRO A 151 -1.67 6.04 2.66
CA PRO A 151 -0.85 7.25 2.78
C PRO A 151 -0.60 7.59 4.25
N LEU A 152 0.62 8.03 4.57
CA LEU A 152 0.96 8.53 5.89
C LEU A 152 0.03 9.69 6.29
N ASN A 153 -0.41 9.73 7.55
CA ASN A 153 -1.37 10.73 8.07
C ASN A 153 -1.03 12.19 7.72
N ASP A 154 0.25 12.54 7.58
CA ASP A 154 0.67 13.89 7.18
C ASP A 154 0.16 14.28 5.76
N GLN A 155 -0.01 13.30 4.87
CA GLN A 155 -0.55 13.50 3.52
C GLN A 155 -2.08 13.59 3.48
N ILE A 156 -2.78 13.06 4.48
CA ILE A 156 -4.25 13.13 4.56
C ILE A 156 -4.68 14.55 4.96
N LEU A 157 -3.92 15.22 5.83
CA LEU A 157 -4.17 16.61 6.22
C LEU A 157 -3.91 17.59 5.07
N GLU A 158 -2.88 17.38 4.26
CA GLU A 158 -2.59 18.27 3.12
C GLU A 158 -3.61 18.12 1.98
N ARG A 159 -4.14 16.90 1.76
CA ARG A 159 -5.15 16.64 0.73
C ARG A 159 -6.55 17.16 1.08
N GLN A 160 -6.82 17.45 2.36
CA GLN A 160 -8.09 18.03 2.83
C GLN A 160 -8.05 19.56 3.03
N VAL A 161 -6.88 20.21 2.96
CA VAL A 161 -6.70 21.64 3.32
C VAL A 161 -6.48 22.58 2.12
N LEU A 162 -6.73 22.14 0.88
CA LEU A 162 -6.84 23.09 -0.24
C LEU A 162 -8.30 23.43 -0.57
N PRO A 163 -8.87 24.55 -0.06
CA PRO A 163 -9.92 25.26 -0.77
C PRO A 163 -9.26 26.02 -1.93
N GLY A 164 -8.78 25.27 -2.93
CA GLY A 164 -8.17 25.80 -4.14
C GLY A 164 -9.18 25.77 -5.26
N THR A 165 -9.80 26.91 -5.53
CA THR A 165 -10.68 27.19 -6.66
C THR A 165 -10.18 26.54 -7.95
N SER A 166 -10.95 25.60 -8.49
CA SER A 166 -10.85 25.18 -9.88
C SER A 166 -11.40 26.30 -10.79
N SER A 167 -10.65 27.40 -10.87
CA SER A 167 -10.78 28.34 -11.99
C SER A 167 -10.07 27.72 -13.19
N CYS A 168 -10.83 27.35 -14.21
CA CYS A 168 -10.30 27.16 -15.54
C CYS A 168 -9.72 28.49 -16.04
N SER A 169 -8.42 28.72 -15.81
CA SER A 169 -7.66 29.68 -16.60
C SER A 169 -7.49 29.09 -18.00
N GLN A 170 -8.44 29.42 -18.88
CA GLN A 170 -8.18 29.40 -20.31
C GLN A 170 -7.12 30.47 -20.59
N ILE A 171 -5.87 30.05 -20.74
CA ILE A 171 -4.86 30.82 -21.45
C ILE A 171 -5.19 30.65 -22.93
N LEU A 172 -5.83 31.65 -23.53
CA LEU A 172 -5.74 31.86 -24.98
C LEU A 172 -4.60 32.84 -25.24
N PRO A 173 -3.75 32.58 -26.26
CA PRO A 173 -2.69 33.48 -26.65
C PRO A 173 -3.26 34.74 -27.32
N LEU A 174 -2.84 35.91 -26.84
CA LEU A 174 -2.96 37.17 -27.56
C LEU A 174 -2.20 37.06 -28.89
N SER A 175 -2.93 37.06 -30.01
CA SER A 175 -2.37 37.45 -31.30
C SER A 175 -2.97 38.81 -31.68
N THR A 176 -2.12 39.83 -31.57
CA THR A 176 -1.91 40.89 -32.55
C THR A 176 -3.07 41.27 -33.49
N VAL A 177 -3.73 42.39 -33.19
CA VAL A 177 -4.08 43.37 -34.22
C VAL A 177 -3.70 44.75 -33.70
N TRP A 178 -2.87 45.42 -34.50
CA TRP A 178 -2.37 46.77 -34.31
C TRP A 178 -3.47 47.79 -34.62
N GLY A 179 -3.49 48.91 -33.87
CA GLY A 179 -4.31 50.06 -34.20
C GLY A 179 -4.39 51.07 -33.08
N ASP A 180 -3.48 52.04 -33.13
CA ASP A 180 -3.64 53.41 -32.65
C ASP A 180 -3.46 53.74 -31.15
N ALA A 181 -2.23 54.24 -30.90
CA ALA A 181 -1.95 55.49 -30.21
C ALA A 181 -2.59 55.74 -28.84
N CYS A 182 -1.83 55.42 -27.77
CA CYS A 182 -1.89 56.27 -26.58
C CYS A 182 -0.51 56.44 -25.94
N LEU A 183 -0.06 57.67 -26.08
CA LEU A 183 1.05 58.39 -25.45
C LEU A 183 1.09 58.25 -23.91
N ILE A 184 2.33 58.21 -23.39
CA ILE A 184 2.84 58.79 -22.12
C ILE A 184 3.12 57.85 -20.92
N CYS A 185 4.33 58.07 -20.38
CA CYS A 185 4.87 57.74 -19.05
C CYS A 185 5.20 56.27 -18.76
N GLY A 186 6.37 55.90 -18.24
CA GLY A 186 7.48 56.66 -17.68
C GLY A 186 8.37 55.68 -16.91
N LEU A 187 9.68 55.89 -17.01
CA LEU A 187 10.75 55.23 -16.26
C LEU A 187 10.38 54.84 -14.82
N LEU A 188 10.77 53.63 -14.39
CA LEU A 188 11.46 53.40 -13.11
C LEU A 188 12.12 52.02 -13.07
N MET A 189 13.44 52.04 -12.88
CA MET A 189 14.29 50.89 -12.56
C MET A 189 14.07 50.44 -11.11
N ALA A 190 14.13 49.13 -10.85
CA ALA A 190 14.57 48.62 -9.55
C ALA A 190 15.15 47.20 -9.68
N PHE A 191 16.48 47.13 -9.65
CA PHE A 191 17.24 45.95 -9.27
C PHE A 191 16.84 45.48 -7.88
N CYS A 192 16.64 44.17 -7.69
CA CYS A 192 16.83 43.54 -6.39
C CYS A 192 17.53 42.19 -6.56
N PHE A 193 18.87 42.25 -6.54
CA PHE A 193 19.71 41.16 -6.07
C PHE A 193 19.51 41.02 -4.55
N ARG A 194 19.19 39.82 -4.04
CA ARG A 194 19.61 39.45 -2.68
C ARG A 194 20.05 37.99 -2.58
N LYS A 195 21.29 37.89 -2.14
CA LYS A 195 22.18 36.74 -1.95
C LYS A 195 21.94 36.14 -0.55
N ASN A 196 22.17 34.83 -0.44
CA ASN A 196 22.89 34.14 0.66
C ASN A 196 22.20 33.94 2.03
N ARG A 197 22.12 32.69 2.53
CA ARG A 197 23.22 31.97 3.21
C ARG A 197 22.76 30.59 3.71
N SER A 198 23.59 29.59 3.41
CA SER A 198 23.71 28.30 4.07
C SER A 198 24.02 28.44 5.57
N ARG A 199 23.40 27.60 6.41
CA ARG A 199 23.82 27.34 7.80
C ARG A 199 24.43 25.95 7.91
N LEU A 200 25.70 25.93 8.32
CA LEU A 200 26.39 24.79 8.90
C LEU A 200 25.74 24.39 10.24
N ARG A 201 25.67 23.08 10.50
CA ARG A 201 25.73 22.52 11.86
C ARG A 201 26.72 21.36 11.86
N THR A 202 27.78 21.55 12.62
CA THR A 202 28.66 20.53 13.19
C THR A 202 27.93 19.81 14.33
N PHE A 203 28.02 18.49 14.37
CA PHE A 203 28.55 17.69 15.48
C PHE A 203 29.03 16.35 14.92
#